data_AF-A0A969EQP8-F1
#
_entry.id   AF-A0A969EQP8-F1
#
_cell.length_a   1.000
_cell.length_b   1.000
_cell.length_c   1.000
_cell.angle_alpha   90.00
_cell.angle_beta   90.00
_cell.angle_gamma   90.00
#
_symmetry.space_group_name_H-M   'P 1'
#
loop_
_entity.id
_entity.type
_entity.pdbx_description
1 polymer ?
#
loop_
_entity_poly.entity_id
_entity_poly.type
_entity_poly.pdbx_seq_one_letter_code
_entity_poly.pdbx_strand_id
1 'polypeptide(L)'
;MIHAAVQALRRYVHEGGVAVRVQMTMTSWVNTQDPMLAGRSHQEELRARTAHLAAHIQTWGGCTVRESTGHPVKAWYSTLPGVSQINIGNRYAAPLADILKTIPIYRPASLWSAGAVLYRTRDGRLFPYQPGSAEQGTWNELYFARPGSGKSVAMNANNLGLILGPGFRELPFVRIIDIGPSSEGLISLVREALPADRRFEAQFHAPQNLPQWAINPMDTQLGMRVPVPLERAFLVSFISLLATSPGDKNPPEGVADLTGLVIDLAYDHYADDQAPKLYAVAQDDAVDHALQVHNLTLDERPTWWEVVDALFDAAICRRRFVRNAMPYRC
;
A
#
# COMPACT_ATOMS: atom_id res chain seq x y z
N MET A 1 -4.59 -17.08 -46.65
CA MET A 1 -4.49 -17.26 -45.18
C MET A 1 -5.07 -18.59 -44.69
N ILE A 2 -6.31 -18.97 -45.01
CA ILE A 2 -6.94 -20.21 -44.48
C ILE A 2 -6.13 -21.49 -44.82
N HIS A 3 -5.64 -21.62 -46.05
CA HIS A 3 -4.87 -22.80 -46.48
C HIS A 3 -3.57 -23.00 -45.68
N ALA A 4 -2.87 -21.91 -45.36
CA ALA A 4 -1.64 -21.94 -44.57
C ALA A 4 -1.91 -22.37 -43.12
N ALA A 5 -2.98 -21.85 -42.50
CA ALA A 5 -3.39 -22.23 -41.15
C ALA A 5 -3.78 -23.73 -41.06
N VAL A 6 -4.47 -24.24 -42.07
CA VAL A 6 -4.81 -25.68 -42.15
C VAL A 6 -3.56 -26.54 -42.29
N GLN A 7 -2.60 -26.15 -43.13
CA GLN A 7 -1.33 -26.86 -43.27
C GLN A 7 -0.50 -26.85 -41.98
N ALA A 8 -0.45 -25.71 -41.28
CA ALA A 8 0.23 -25.58 -40.00
C ALA A 8 -0.39 -26.51 -38.94
N LEU A 9 -1.73 -26.52 -38.83
CA LEU A 9 -2.42 -27.40 -37.89
C LEU A 9 -2.21 -28.88 -38.22
N ARG A 10 -2.22 -29.26 -39.51
CA ARG A 10 -1.91 -30.64 -39.92
C ARG A 10 -0.50 -31.06 -39.55
N ARG A 11 0.47 -30.16 -39.71
CA ARG A 11 1.87 -30.40 -39.32
C ARG A 11 2.01 -30.58 -37.82
N TYR A 12 1.40 -29.69 -37.03
CA TYR A 12 1.35 -29.79 -35.56
C TYR A 12 0.80 -31.15 -35.09
N VAL A 13 -0.27 -31.65 -35.73
CA VAL A 13 -0.83 -32.96 -35.40
C VAL A 13 0.10 -34.10 -35.82
N HIS A 14 0.78 -34.01 -36.97
CA HIS A 14 1.76 -35.02 -37.40
C HIS A 14 2.97 -35.11 -36.47
N GLU A 15 3.37 -34.00 -35.86
CA GLU A 15 4.46 -33.91 -34.88
C GLU A 15 4.03 -34.40 -33.48
N GLY A 16 2.82 -34.95 -33.33
CA GLY A 16 2.30 -35.50 -32.07
C GLY A 16 1.48 -34.53 -31.22
N GLY A 17 1.20 -33.33 -31.74
CA GLY A 17 0.35 -32.34 -31.07
C GLY A 17 -1.13 -32.72 -31.06
N VAL A 18 -1.87 -32.28 -30.03
CA VAL A 18 -3.31 -32.54 -29.89
C VAL A 18 -4.11 -31.36 -30.45
N ALA A 19 -4.82 -31.57 -31.56
CA ALA A 19 -5.77 -30.60 -32.10
C ALA A 19 -7.19 -30.91 -31.62
N VAL A 20 -7.95 -29.86 -31.32
CA VAL A 20 -9.34 -29.97 -30.88
C VAL A 20 -10.27 -29.17 -31.78
N ARG A 21 -11.51 -29.63 -31.89
CA ARG A 21 -12.60 -28.89 -32.51
C ARG A 21 -13.34 -28.11 -31.43
N VAL A 22 -13.40 -26.80 -31.59
CA VAL A 22 -14.05 -25.89 -30.65
C VAL A 22 -15.24 -25.22 -31.30
N GLN A 23 -16.31 -25.08 -30.52
CA GLN A 23 -17.53 -24.36 -30.86
C GLN A 23 -18.15 -23.89 -29.55
N MET A 24 -18.77 -22.71 -29.58
CA MET A 24 -19.42 -22.13 -28.41
C MET A 24 -20.77 -21.56 -28.81
N THR A 25 -21.77 -21.79 -27.98
CA THR A 25 -23.08 -21.17 -28.09
C THR A 25 -23.53 -20.82 -26.68
N MET A 26 -24.08 -19.63 -26.50
CA MET A 26 -24.53 -19.13 -25.21
C MET A 26 -25.95 -18.58 -25.39
N THR A 27 -26.75 -18.65 -24.34
CA THR A 27 -28.12 -18.14 -24.37
C THR A 27 -28.37 -17.39 -23.07
N SER A 28 -29.07 -16.28 -23.18
CA SER A 28 -29.60 -15.53 -22.05
C SER A 28 -31.11 -15.69 -22.00
N TRP A 29 -31.71 -15.47 -20.84
CA TRP A 29 -33.15 -15.57 -20.63
C TRP A 29 -33.65 -14.46 -19.71
N VAL A 30 -34.97 -14.29 -19.72
CA VAL A 30 -35.73 -13.45 -18.79
C VAL A 30 -36.84 -14.32 -18.21
N ASN A 31 -37.11 -14.20 -16.92
CA ASN A 31 -38.26 -14.84 -16.31
C ASN A 31 -39.48 -13.95 -16.53
N THR A 32 -40.46 -14.44 -17.28
CA THR A 32 -41.68 -13.68 -17.58
C THR A 32 -42.61 -13.53 -16.37
N GLN A 33 -42.35 -14.26 -15.28
CA GLN A 33 -43.05 -14.10 -14.01
C GLN A 33 -42.48 -12.97 -13.16
N ASP A 34 -41.26 -12.50 -13.46
CA ASP A 34 -40.65 -11.40 -12.71
C ASP A 34 -41.35 -10.07 -13.05
N PRO A 35 -41.57 -9.20 -12.05
CA PRO A 35 -42.14 -7.88 -12.27
C PRO A 35 -41.26 -7.08 -13.24
N MET A 36 -41.90 -6.33 -14.14
CA MET A 36 -41.21 -5.52 -15.13
C MET A 36 -40.32 -4.47 -14.43
N LEU A 37 -39.01 -4.54 -14.65
CA LEU A 37 -38.05 -3.57 -14.12
C LEU A 37 -38.22 -2.23 -14.85
N ALA A 38 -38.52 -1.18 -14.08
CA ALA A 38 -38.39 0.24 -14.49
C ALA A 38 -38.89 0.56 -15.92
N GLY A 39 -40.13 0.16 -16.25
CA GLY A 39 -40.79 0.55 -17.50
C GLY A 39 -40.29 -0.16 -18.77
N ARG A 40 -39.45 -1.20 -18.65
CA ARG A 40 -39.01 -2.02 -19.81
C ARG A 40 -39.85 -3.28 -19.94
N SER A 41 -40.25 -3.61 -21.17
CA SER A 41 -40.81 -4.91 -21.55
C SER A 41 -39.80 -6.04 -21.30
N HIS A 42 -40.29 -7.27 -21.06
CA HIS A 42 -39.43 -8.46 -20.97
C HIS A 42 -38.61 -8.66 -22.26
N GLN A 43 -39.12 -8.22 -23.42
CA GLN A 43 -38.40 -8.28 -24.69
C GLN A 43 -37.22 -7.31 -24.73
N GLU A 44 -37.40 -6.08 -24.24
CA GLU A 44 -36.32 -5.09 -24.13
C GLU A 44 -35.26 -5.54 -23.13
N GLU A 45 -35.68 -6.14 -22.01
CA GLU A 45 -34.76 -6.72 -21.03
C GLU A 45 -33.98 -7.91 -21.62
N LEU A 46 -34.61 -8.79 -22.39
CA LEU A 46 -33.93 -9.89 -23.07
C LEU A 46 -32.90 -9.38 -24.09
N ARG A 47 -33.25 -8.34 -24.86
CA ARG A 47 -32.32 -7.69 -25.79
C ARG A 47 -31.14 -7.07 -25.04
N ALA A 48 -31.39 -6.36 -23.94
CA ALA A 48 -30.34 -5.77 -23.11
C ALA A 48 -29.40 -6.85 -22.54
N ARG A 49 -29.94 -7.94 -21.96
CA ARG A 49 -29.11 -9.05 -21.45
C ARG A 49 -28.31 -9.75 -22.54
N THR A 50 -28.89 -9.90 -23.74
CA THR A 50 -28.20 -10.47 -24.90
C THR A 50 -27.02 -9.58 -25.33
N ALA A 51 -27.23 -8.26 -25.40
CA ALA A 51 -26.16 -7.31 -25.70
C ALA A 51 -25.07 -7.29 -24.62
N HIS A 52 -25.45 -7.34 -23.34
CA HIS A 52 -24.49 -7.46 -22.22
C HIS A 52 -23.66 -8.74 -22.32
N LEU A 53 -24.30 -9.88 -22.58
CA LEU A 53 -23.61 -11.15 -22.79
C LEU A 53 -22.64 -11.06 -23.98
N ALA A 54 -23.08 -10.50 -25.11
CA ALA A 54 -22.24 -10.30 -26.28
C ALA A 54 -21.01 -9.42 -25.96
N ALA A 55 -21.21 -8.30 -25.26
CA ALA A 55 -20.13 -7.41 -24.85
C ALA A 55 -19.11 -8.12 -23.96
N HIS A 56 -19.56 -8.89 -22.96
CA HIS A 56 -18.66 -9.66 -22.10
C HIS A 56 -17.84 -10.70 -22.88
N ILE A 57 -18.44 -11.36 -23.87
CA ILE A 57 -17.71 -12.31 -24.71
C ILE A 57 -16.75 -11.60 -25.67
N GLN A 58 -17.10 -10.43 -26.20
CA GLN A 58 -16.19 -9.64 -27.02
C GLN A 58 -14.96 -9.17 -26.24
N THR A 59 -15.11 -8.79 -24.97
CA THR A 59 -13.97 -8.44 -24.09
C THR A 59 -13.04 -9.62 -23.81
N TRP A 60 -13.52 -10.85 -24.01
CA TRP A 60 -12.75 -12.06 -23.81
C TRP A 60 -11.93 -12.37 -25.06
N GLY A 61 -10.70 -11.85 -25.10
CA GLY A 61 -9.72 -12.14 -26.15
C GLY A 61 -10.07 -11.58 -27.53
N GLY A 62 -11.01 -10.63 -27.63
CA GLY A 62 -11.42 -10.03 -28.91
C GLY A 62 -12.33 -10.92 -29.75
N CYS A 63 -13.12 -11.80 -29.13
CA CYS A 63 -14.04 -12.68 -29.85
C CYS A 63 -15.09 -11.91 -30.66
N THR A 64 -15.40 -12.40 -31.87
CA THR A 64 -16.54 -11.89 -32.65
C THR A 64 -17.81 -12.67 -32.29
N VAL A 65 -18.85 -11.96 -31.84
CA VAL A 65 -20.13 -12.55 -31.44
C VAL A 65 -21.18 -12.35 -32.54
N ARG A 66 -21.96 -13.39 -32.82
CA ARG A 66 -23.17 -13.32 -33.65
C ARG A 66 -24.40 -13.43 -32.75
N GLU A 67 -25.10 -12.33 -32.54
CA GLU A 67 -26.25 -12.26 -31.62
C GLU A 67 -27.52 -12.92 -32.16
N SER A 68 -27.72 -12.91 -33.48
CA SER A 68 -28.92 -13.48 -34.11
C SER A 68 -28.66 -14.85 -34.74
N THR A 69 -29.39 -15.84 -34.24
CA THR A 69 -29.43 -17.19 -34.80
C THR A 69 -30.66 -17.32 -35.70
N GLY A 70 -30.51 -17.93 -36.87
CA GLY A 70 -31.64 -18.10 -37.81
C GLY A 70 -32.73 -19.06 -37.32
N HIS A 71 -32.53 -19.73 -36.17
CA HIS A 71 -33.48 -20.68 -35.59
C HIS A 71 -33.42 -20.66 -34.05
N PRO A 72 -34.27 -19.86 -33.38
CA PRO A 72 -34.18 -19.62 -31.93
C PRO A 72 -34.39 -20.88 -31.08
N VAL A 73 -35.31 -21.77 -31.47
CA VAL A 73 -35.56 -23.02 -30.73
C VAL A 73 -34.33 -23.94 -30.73
N LYS A 74 -33.62 -24.05 -31.87
CA LYS A 74 -32.41 -24.86 -32.01
C LYS A 74 -31.25 -24.25 -31.23
N ALA A 75 -31.16 -22.92 -31.20
CA ALA A 75 -30.20 -22.20 -30.36
C ALA A 75 -30.41 -22.50 -28.89
N TRP A 76 -31.66 -22.38 -28.40
CA TRP A 76 -32.00 -22.71 -27.03
C TRP A 76 -31.66 -24.17 -26.70
N TYR A 77 -32.15 -25.13 -27.49
CA TYR A 77 -31.84 -26.57 -27.32
C TYR A 77 -30.34 -26.87 -27.28
N SER A 78 -29.53 -26.15 -28.06
CA SER A 78 -28.08 -26.36 -28.12
C SER A 78 -27.31 -25.91 -26.88
N THR A 79 -27.96 -25.12 -26.02
CA THR A 79 -27.38 -24.60 -24.77
C THR A 79 -27.91 -25.28 -23.52
N LEU A 80 -28.91 -26.16 -23.65
CA LEU A 80 -29.48 -26.91 -22.53
C LEU A 80 -28.58 -28.10 -22.17
N PRO A 81 -27.98 -28.13 -20.96
CA PRO A 81 -27.14 -29.24 -20.54
C PRO A 81 -27.91 -30.56 -20.51
N GLY A 82 -27.32 -31.62 -21.10
CA GLY A 82 -27.90 -32.97 -21.08
C GLY A 82 -29.08 -33.21 -22.03
N VAL A 83 -29.56 -32.19 -22.73
CA VAL A 83 -30.74 -32.29 -23.62
C VAL A 83 -30.36 -32.60 -25.08
N SER A 84 -29.26 -32.04 -25.57
CA SER A 84 -28.82 -32.26 -26.95
C SER A 84 -27.31 -32.22 -27.09
N GLN A 85 -26.79 -32.99 -28.06
CA GLN A 85 -25.41 -32.88 -28.54
C GLN A 85 -25.28 -31.91 -29.74
N ILE A 86 -26.40 -31.35 -30.20
CA ILE A 86 -26.43 -30.42 -31.32
C ILE A 86 -25.92 -29.06 -30.82
N ASN A 87 -24.85 -28.56 -31.44
CA ASN A 87 -24.35 -27.20 -31.22
C ASN A 87 -24.40 -26.42 -32.54
N ILE A 88 -24.96 -25.19 -32.49
CA ILE A 88 -25.16 -24.34 -33.67
C ILE A 88 -24.03 -23.31 -33.87
N GLY A 89 -23.06 -23.27 -32.96
CA GLY A 89 -21.93 -22.36 -33.03
C GLY A 89 -21.02 -22.67 -34.22
N ASN A 90 -20.32 -21.64 -34.67
CA ASN A 90 -19.30 -21.81 -35.70
C ASN A 90 -18.17 -22.67 -35.15
N ARG A 91 -17.81 -23.71 -35.92
CA ARG A 91 -16.72 -24.62 -35.57
C ARG A 91 -15.41 -24.08 -36.08
N TYR A 92 -14.39 -24.16 -35.25
CA TYR A 92 -13.01 -23.97 -35.66
C TYR A 92 -12.12 -25.04 -35.03
N ALA A 93 -10.90 -25.17 -35.53
CA ALA A 93 -9.93 -26.13 -35.03
C ALA A 93 -8.65 -25.40 -34.61
N ALA A 94 -8.08 -25.80 -33.49
CA ALA A 94 -6.85 -25.21 -32.95
C ALA A 94 -6.12 -26.23 -32.06
N PRO A 95 -4.82 -26.01 -31.79
CA PRO A 95 -4.09 -26.76 -30.76
C PRO A 95 -4.76 -26.65 -29.39
N LEU A 96 -4.84 -27.76 -28.65
CA LEU A 96 -5.43 -27.77 -27.30
C LEU A 96 -4.73 -26.77 -26.36
N ALA A 97 -3.41 -26.67 -26.45
CA ALA A 97 -2.61 -25.76 -25.62
C ALA A 97 -3.00 -24.29 -25.82
N ASP A 98 -3.38 -23.89 -27.03
CA ASP A 98 -3.81 -22.52 -27.31
C ASP A 98 -5.25 -22.30 -26.83
N ILE A 99 -6.12 -23.30 -27.04
CA ILE A 99 -7.49 -23.27 -26.54
C ILE A 99 -7.53 -23.08 -25.02
N LEU A 100 -6.71 -23.81 -24.26
CA LEU A 100 -6.65 -23.70 -22.80
C LEU A 100 -6.30 -22.28 -22.31
N LYS A 101 -5.47 -21.53 -23.05
CA LYS A 101 -5.15 -20.13 -22.74
C LYS A 101 -6.31 -19.19 -23.06
N THR A 102 -7.10 -19.55 -24.07
CA THR A 102 -8.24 -18.76 -24.52
C THR A 102 -9.53 -19.07 -23.78
N ILE A 103 -9.70 -20.19 -23.07
CA ILE A 103 -10.97 -20.57 -22.40
C ILE A 103 -11.35 -19.55 -21.30
N PRO A 104 -12.65 -19.23 -21.04
CA PRO A 104 -13.06 -18.19 -20.09
C PRO A 104 -13.09 -18.74 -18.66
N ILE A 105 -12.19 -19.68 -18.35
CA ILE A 105 -12.05 -20.31 -17.04
C ILE A 105 -10.81 -19.70 -16.40
N TYR A 106 -10.87 -18.38 -16.17
CA TYR A 106 -9.81 -17.67 -15.47
C TYR A 106 -10.12 -17.70 -13.98
N ARG A 107 -9.31 -18.47 -13.24
CA ARG A 107 -9.25 -18.37 -11.79
C ARG A 107 -8.13 -17.39 -11.45
N PRO A 108 -8.36 -16.37 -10.59
CA PRO A 108 -7.27 -15.53 -10.12
C PRO A 108 -6.14 -16.38 -9.55
N ALA A 109 -4.93 -16.13 -10.04
CA ALA A 109 -3.71 -16.74 -9.53
C ALA A 109 -2.91 -15.65 -8.81
N SER A 110 -2.29 -16.01 -7.70
CA SER A 110 -1.34 -15.13 -7.06
C SER A 110 -0.06 -15.07 -7.89
N LEU A 111 0.54 -13.88 -7.98
CA LEU A 111 1.88 -13.70 -8.52
C LEU A 111 2.93 -14.35 -7.60
N TRP A 112 2.61 -14.45 -6.30
CA TRP A 112 3.48 -15.05 -5.30
C TRP A 112 3.19 -16.53 -5.13
N SER A 113 4.24 -17.35 -5.22
CA SER A 113 4.17 -18.78 -4.89
C SER A 113 3.98 -19.03 -3.38
N ALA A 114 4.53 -18.14 -2.55
CA ALA A 114 4.38 -18.11 -1.10
C ALA A 114 4.38 -16.66 -0.61
N GLY A 115 3.82 -16.40 0.57
CA GLY A 115 3.83 -15.06 1.15
C GLY A 115 3.42 -15.05 2.61
N ALA A 116 3.87 -14.02 3.33
CA ALA A 116 3.60 -13.85 4.76
C ALA A 116 2.12 -13.61 5.09
N VAL A 117 1.31 -13.19 4.10
CA VAL A 117 -0.14 -13.02 4.24
C VAL A 117 -0.86 -14.00 3.31
N LEU A 118 -1.87 -14.68 3.83
CA LEU A 118 -2.74 -15.55 3.04
C LEU A 118 -4.12 -14.92 2.89
N TYR A 119 -4.41 -14.43 1.69
CA TYR A 119 -5.75 -14.03 1.32
C TYR A 119 -6.54 -15.22 0.76
N ARG A 120 -7.80 -14.96 0.43
CA ARG A 120 -8.69 -15.93 -0.19
C ARG A 120 -9.45 -15.30 -1.33
N THR A 121 -9.47 -15.97 -2.48
CA THR A 121 -10.30 -15.56 -3.62
C THR A 121 -11.79 -15.78 -3.31
N ARG A 122 -12.70 -15.15 -4.07
CA ARG A 122 -14.15 -15.30 -3.86
C ARG A 122 -14.64 -16.75 -3.94
N ASP A 123 -13.96 -17.57 -4.74
CA ASP A 123 -14.20 -18.99 -4.94
C ASP A 123 -13.38 -19.89 -3.99
N GLY A 124 -12.78 -19.32 -2.94
CA GLY A 124 -12.23 -20.07 -1.81
C GLY A 124 -10.78 -20.54 -1.95
N ARG A 125 -10.05 -20.15 -3.01
CA ARG A 125 -8.62 -20.48 -3.15
C ARG A 125 -7.79 -19.69 -2.17
N LEU A 126 -6.77 -20.32 -1.57
CA LEU A 126 -5.68 -19.57 -0.94
C LEU A 126 -4.96 -18.70 -1.97
N PHE A 127 -4.72 -17.45 -1.61
CA PHE A 127 -4.11 -16.45 -2.44
C PHE A 127 -2.96 -15.80 -1.65
N PRO A 128 -1.73 -16.34 -1.78
CA PRO A 128 -0.58 -15.80 -1.06
C PRO A 128 -0.28 -14.37 -1.46
N TYR A 129 0.19 -13.58 -0.50
CA TYR A 129 0.63 -12.22 -0.69
C TYR A 129 1.91 -12.00 0.13
N GLN A 130 2.96 -11.49 -0.50
CA GLN A 130 4.21 -11.16 0.18
C GLN A 130 4.39 -9.64 0.21
N PRO A 131 4.16 -9.02 1.38
CA PRO A 131 4.48 -7.61 1.62
C PRO A 131 5.96 -7.36 1.33
N GLY A 132 6.29 -6.33 0.55
CA GLY A 132 7.69 -5.95 0.24
C GLY A 132 8.44 -6.91 -0.68
N SER A 133 7.71 -7.69 -1.48
CA SER A 133 8.31 -8.64 -2.41
C SER A 133 9.13 -7.99 -3.52
N ALA A 134 10.23 -8.64 -3.91
CA ALA A 134 11.03 -8.27 -5.08
C ALA A 134 10.28 -8.39 -6.42
N GLU A 135 9.15 -9.11 -6.45
CA GLU A 135 8.25 -9.18 -7.62
C GLU A 135 7.52 -7.85 -7.88
N GLN A 136 7.59 -6.90 -6.93
CA GLN A 136 6.99 -5.56 -7.05
C GLN A 136 8.08 -4.48 -6.98
N GLY A 137 8.19 -3.64 -8.01
CA GLY A 137 9.15 -2.53 -8.03
C GLY A 137 8.80 -1.38 -7.08
N THR A 138 7.52 -1.21 -6.76
CA THR A 138 7.02 -0.23 -5.79
C THR A 138 5.83 -0.80 -5.05
N TRP A 139 5.70 -0.46 -3.77
CA TRP A 139 4.62 -0.97 -2.93
C TRP A 139 3.83 0.19 -2.31
N ASN A 140 2.64 0.42 -2.85
CA ASN A 140 1.68 1.42 -2.36
C ASN A 140 0.30 0.77 -2.29
N GLU A 141 -0.38 0.92 -1.17
CA GLU A 141 -1.69 0.30 -0.94
C GLU A 141 -2.74 1.34 -0.53
N LEU A 142 -3.91 1.25 -1.16
CA LEU A 142 -5.06 2.08 -0.82
C LEU A 142 -6.18 1.19 -0.27
N TYR A 143 -6.51 1.40 1.00
CA TYR A 143 -7.64 0.72 1.64
C TYR A 143 -8.86 1.66 1.67
N PHE A 144 -9.86 1.34 0.85
CA PHE A 144 -11.13 2.09 0.81
C PHE A 144 -12.29 1.21 1.28
N ALA A 145 -12.86 1.56 2.43
CA ALA A 145 -14.01 0.85 2.99
C ALA A 145 -14.80 1.74 3.96
N ARG A 146 -16.07 1.41 4.19
CA ARG A 146 -16.91 2.07 5.20
C ARG A 146 -16.39 1.75 6.61
N PRO A 147 -16.60 2.62 7.62
CA PRO A 147 -16.31 2.30 9.02
C PRO A 147 -16.90 0.93 9.42
N GLY A 148 -16.15 0.15 10.20
CA GLY A 148 -16.57 -1.19 10.63
C GLY A 148 -16.37 -2.33 9.60
N SER A 149 -15.92 -2.03 8.38
CA SER A 149 -15.74 -3.06 7.33
C SER A 149 -14.43 -3.86 7.44
N GLY A 150 -13.68 -3.72 8.53
CA GLY A 150 -12.41 -4.42 8.74
C GLY A 150 -11.17 -3.78 8.10
N LYS A 151 -11.23 -2.50 7.72
CA LYS A 151 -10.08 -1.76 7.12
C LYS A 151 -8.81 -1.86 7.97
N SER A 152 -8.89 -1.45 9.24
CA SER A 152 -7.73 -1.47 10.15
C SER A 152 -7.24 -2.89 10.44
N VAL A 153 -8.14 -3.88 10.45
CA VAL A 153 -7.76 -5.29 10.60
C VAL A 153 -6.90 -5.73 9.43
N ALA A 154 -7.31 -5.42 8.20
CA ALA A 154 -6.54 -5.76 7.01
C ALA A 154 -5.17 -5.06 6.97
N MET A 155 -5.13 -3.76 7.32
CA MET A 155 -3.87 -3.00 7.39
C MET A 155 -2.91 -3.57 8.45
N ASN A 156 -3.41 -3.84 9.66
CA ASN A 156 -2.58 -4.42 10.73
C ASN A 156 -2.13 -5.85 10.42
N ALA A 157 -2.98 -6.66 9.78
CA ALA A 157 -2.59 -7.99 9.31
C ALA A 157 -1.47 -7.90 8.26
N ASN A 158 -1.51 -6.88 7.39
CA ASN A 158 -0.46 -6.68 6.40
C ASN A 158 0.85 -6.21 7.04
N ASN A 159 0.80 -5.27 7.98
CA ASN A 159 1.95 -4.84 8.76
C ASN A 159 2.57 -6.02 9.55
N LEU A 160 1.74 -6.87 10.15
CA LEU A 160 2.21 -8.09 10.81
C LEU A 160 2.88 -9.05 9.80
N GLY A 161 2.29 -9.20 8.61
CA GLY A 161 2.88 -9.98 7.52
C GLY A 161 4.26 -9.44 7.10
N LEU A 162 4.45 -8.12 7.06
CA LEU A 162 5.75 -7.51 6.81
C LEU A 162 6.74 -7.83 7.94
N ILE A 163 6.32 -7.66 9.20
CA ILE A 163 7.16 -7.92 10.38
C ILE A 163 7.62 -9.38 10.46
N LEU A 164 6.73 -10.31 10.14
CA LEU A 164 7.01 -11.75 10.12
C LEU A 164 7.61 -12.21 8.77
N GLY A 165 7.85 -11.29 7.84
CA GLY A 165 8.39 -11.58 6.53
C GLY A 165 9.78 -12.20 6.61
N PRO A 166 10.12 -13.15 5.72
CA PRO A 166 11.45 -13.74 5.70
C PRO A 166 12.51 -12.72 5.24
N GLY A 167 13.74 -12.87 5.73
CA GLY A 167 14.90 -12.09 5.28
C GLY A 167 15.30 -10.94 6.20
N PHE A 168 14.47 -10.60 7.19
CA PHE A 168 14.83 -9.60 8.20
C PHE A 168 15.64 -10.22 9.35
N ARG A 169 16.75 -9.57 9.74
CA ARG A 169 17.53 -9.91 10.96
C ARG A 169 17.09 -9.10 12.18
N GLU A 170 16.50 -7.94 11.92
CA GLU A 170 16.02 -6.97 12.89
C GLU A 170 14.57 -6.61 12.54
N LEU A 171 13.83 -5.98 13.45
CA LEU A 171 12.47 -5.58 13.15
C LEU A 171 12.47 -4.57 11.98
N PRO A 172 11.64 -4.77 10.95
CA PRO A 172 11.51 -3.78 9.89
C PRO A 172 10.91 -2.49 10.45
N PHE A 173 11.35 -1.36 9.91
CA PHE A 173 10.87 -0.05 10.36
C PHE A 173 9.43 0.19 9.89
N VAL A 174 8.46 0.11 10.81
CA VAL A 174 7.04 0.37 10.57
C VAL A 174 6.61 1.60 11.35
N ARG A 175 6.06 2.61 10.66
CA ARG A 175 5.50 3.83 11.27
C ARG A 175 4.04 3.97 10.90
N ILE A 176 3.19 4.13 11.92
CA ILE A 176 1.74 4.23 11.77
C ILE A 176 1.29 5.58 12.33
N ILE A 177 0.54 6.34 11.54
CA ILE A 177 -0.17 7.54 11.99
C ILE A 177 -1.65 7.19 11.95
N ASP A 178 -2.29 7.20 13.11
CA ASP A 178 -3.65 6.68 13.28
C ASP A 178 -4.54 7.70 13.99
N ILE A 179 -5.75 7.89 13.47
CA ILE A 179 -6.79 8.68 14.12
C ILE A 179 -7.71 7.67 14.82
N GLY A 180 -7.39 7.41 16.09
CA GLY A 180 -7.94 6.33 16.90
C GLY A 180 -6.88 5.27 17.24
N PRO A 181 -7.06 4.45 18.29
CA PRO A 181 -6.04 3.49 18.72
C PRO A 181 -6.11 2.15 17.97
N SER A 182 -6.32 2.16 16.64
CA SER A 182 -6.55 0.91 15.89
C SER A 182 -5.29 0.06 15.72
N SER A 183 -4.11 0.69 15.77
CA SER A 183 -2.79 0.04 15.70
C SER A 183 -2.22 -0.41 17.06
N GLU A 184 -2.81 0.03 18.18
CA GLU A 184 -2.32 -0.27 19.53
C GLU A 184 -2.17 -1.76 19.78
N GLY A 185 -3.17 -2.56 19.37
CA GLY A 185 -3.15 -4.01 19.54
C GLY A 185 -2.00 -4.71 18.80
N LEU A 186 -1.69 -4.27 17.57
CA LEU A 186 -0.55 -4.79 16.81
C LEU A 186 0.77 -4.44 17.50
N ILE A 187 0.93 -3.17 17.91
CA ILE A 187 2.16 -2.71 18.56
C ILE A 187 2.38 -3.42 19.89
N SER A 188 1.32 -3.60 20.68
CA SER A 188 1.36 -4.36 21.94
C SER A 188 1.75 -5.82 21.71
N LEU A 189 1.17 -6.47 20.69
CA LEU A 189 1.53 -7.84 20.32
C LEU A 189 3.02 -7.96 19.97
N VAL A 190 3.54 -7.06 19.13
CA VAL A 190 4.96 -7.06 18.75
C VAL A 190 5.84 -6.79 19.97
N ARG A 191 5.47 -5.82 20.81
CA ARG A 191 6.20 -5.46 22.02
C ARG A 191 6.31 -6.63 23.00
N GLU A 192 5.23 -7.37 23.23
CA GLU A 192 5.24 -8.51 24.15
C GLU A 192 5.96 -9.74 23.57
N ALA A 193 6.02 -9.87 22.24
CA ALA A 193 6.79 -10.91 21.57
C ALA A 193 8.31 -10.66 21.60
N LEU A 194 8.75 -9.42 21.86
CA LEU A 194 10.17 -9.08 21.95
C LEU A 194 10.78 -9.45 23.31
N PRO A 195 12.08 -9.82 23.35
CA PRO A 195 12.88 -9.87 24.56
C PRO A 195 12.77 -8.56 25.38
N ALA A 196 12.86 -8.65 26.70
CA ALA A 196 12.61 -7.53 27.63
C ALA A 196 13.47 -6.30 27.32
N ASP A 197 14.73 -6.51 26.97
CA ASP A 197 15.72 -5.52 26.57
C ASP A 197 15.42 -4.86 25.22
N ARG A 198 14.61 -5.48 24.36
CA ARG A 198 14.24 -4.99 23.02
C ARG A 198 12.84 -4.41 22.90
N ARG A 199 12.04 -4.49 23.96
CA ARG A 199 10.63 -3.99 23.98
C ARG A 199 10.51 -2.50 23.61
N PHE A 200 11.59 -1.73 23.71
CA PHE A 200 11.61 -0.32 23.30
C PHE A 200 11.51 -0.14 21.78
N GLU A 201 11.74 -1.17 20.97
CA GLU A 201 11.65 -1.09 19.50
C GLU A 201 10.19 -0.93 19.01
N ALA A 202 9.22 -1.40 19.79
CA ALA A 202 7.79 -1.29 19.49
C ALA A 202 7.10 -0.33 20.47
N GLN A 203 6.73 0.87 20.00
CA GLN A 203 6.16 1.93 20.82
C GLN A 203 4.84 2.43 20.27
N PHE A 204 3.85 2.58 21.16
CA PHE A 204 2.60 3.27 20.89
C PHE A 204 2.58 4.58 21.66
N HIS A 205 2.28 5.67 20.96
CA HIS A 205 2.16 7.00 21.53
C HIS A 205 0.79 7.56 21.15
N ALA A 206 0.05 8.04 22.15
CA ALA A 206 -1.21 8.73 21.98
C ALA A 206 -1.00 10.22 22.32
N PRO A 207 -0.42 11.02 21.39
CA PRO A 207 -0.12 12.41 21.66
C PRO A 207 -1.41 13.18 21.98
N GLN A 208 -1.33 13.99 23.02
CA GLN A 208 -2.39 14.92 23.42
C GLN A 208 -1.92 16.34 23.18
N ASN A 209 -2.85 17.29 23.11
CA ASN A 209 -2.51 18.71 23.00
C ASN A 209 -2.04 19.26 24.36
N LEU A 210 -0.90 18.77 24.82
CA LEU A 210 -0.26 19.12 26.08
C LEU A 210 1.24 19.39 25.84
N PRO A 211 1.87 20.29 26.61
CA PRO A 211 3.26 20.68 26.40
C PRO A 211 4.24 19.50 26.34
N GLN A 212 4.05 18.43 27.11
CA GLN A 212 4.97 17.28 27.10
C GLN A 212 5.03 16.54 25.75
N TRP A 213 4.01 16.69 24.91
CA TRP A 213 3.93 16.10 23.57
C TRP A 213 4.39 17.06 22.47
N ALA A 214 4.81 18.28 22.80
CA ALA A 214 5.34 19.21 21.83
C ALA A 214 6.57 18.62 21.12
N ILE A 215 6.64 18.84 19.82
CA ILE A 215 7.76 18.45 18.96
C ILE A 215 8.19 19.70 18.21
N ASN A 216 9.47 20.04 18.32
CA ASN A 216 10.05 21.08 17.49
C ASN A 216 10.50 20.47 16.16
N PRO A 217 9.92 20.89 15.02
CA PRO A 217 10.31 20.36 13.72
C PRO A 217 11.75 20.76 13.34
N MET A 218 12.33 21.76 14.01
CA MET A 218 13.71 22.21 13.81
C MET A 218 14.74 21.41 14.63
N ASP A 219 14.30 20.42 15.42
CA ASP A 219 15.26 19.54 16.09
C ASP A 219 16.01 18.69 15.05
N THR A 220 17.32 18.55 15.23
CA THR A 220 18.16 17.74 14.34
C THR A 220 18.11 16.26 14.73
N GLN A 221 18.46 15.39 13.79
CA GLN A 221 18.72 13.99 14.13
C GLN A 221 19.93 13.89 15.07
N LEU A 222 19.95 12.82 15.86
CA LEU A 222 21.05 12.53 16.77
C LEU A 222 22.39 12.47 16.01
N GLY A 223 23.38 13.21 16.53
CA GLY A 223 24.70 13.34 15.92
C GLY A 223 24.80 14.37 14.79
N MET A 224 23.72 15.10 14.48
CA MET A 224 23.74 16.16 13.47
C MET A 224 23.56 17.54 14.11
N ARG A 225 24.32 18.52 13.63
CA ARG A 225 24.16 19.95 13.99
C ARG A 225 23.24 20.70 13.03
N VAL A 226 23.03 20.15 11.84
CA VAL A 226 22.20 20.71 10.77
C VAL A 226 21.24 19.64 10.23
N PRO A 227 20.09 20.02 9.66
CA PRO A 227 19.12 19.05 9.12
C PRO A 227 19.65 18.44 7.82
N VAL A 228 19.25 17.21 7.51
CA VAL A 228 19.54 16.64 6.18
C VAL A 228 18.78 17.41 5.08
N PRO A 229 19.21 17.33 3.80
CA PRO A 229 18.58 18.07 2.71
C PRO A 229 17.05 17.90 2.61
N LEU A 230 16.55 16.69 2.90
CA LEU A 230 15.11 16.40 2.90
C LEU A 230 14.37 17.09 4.06
N GLU A 231 14.96 17.12 5.25
CA GLU A 231 14.40 17.81 6.42
C GLU A 231 14.44 19.32 6.24
N ARG A 232 15.53 19.85 5.65
CA ARG A 232 15.61 21.26 5.26
C ARG A 232 14.51 21.62 4.27
N ALA A 233 14.32 20.83 3.22
CA ALA A 233 13.26 21.04 2.24
C ALA A 233 11.86 20.98 2.89
N PHE A 234 11.67 20.07 3.85
CA PHE A 234 10.45 20.01 4.66
C PHE A 234 10.24 21.30 5.48
N LEU A 235 11.26 21.78 6.18
CA LEU A 235 11.19 23.01 6.98
C LEU A 235 10.85 24.24 6.12
N VAL A 236 11.50 24.38 4.96
CA VAL A 236 11.18 25.45 4.00
C VAL A 236 9.73 25.37 3.56
N SER A 237 9.25 24.17 3.21
CA SER A 237 7.87 23.95 2.77
C SER A 237 6.87 24.23 3.89
N PHE A 238 7.18 23.80 5.12
CA PHE A 238 6.34 23.98 6.29
C PHE A 238 6.17 25.45 6.66
N ILE A 239 7.28 26.21 6.76
CA ILE A 239 7.23 27.64 7.06
C ILE A 239 6.58 28.41 5.92
N SER A 240 6.85 28.06 4.67
CA SER A 240 6.18 28.67 3.51
C SER A 240 4.67 28.46 3.56
N LEU A 241 4.20 27.26 3.96
CA LEU A 241 2.79 26.98 4.14
C LEU A 241 2.17 27.83 5.26
N LEU A 242 2.88 28.03 6.39
CA LEU A 242 2.42 28.91 7.47
C LEU A 242 2.32 30.37 7.04
N ALA A 243 3.17 30.80 6.12
CA ALA A 243 3.14 32.13 5.51
C ALA A 243 2.13 32.28 4.35
N THR A 244 1.43 31.20 3.98
CA THR A 244 0.43 31.21 2.90
C THR A 244 -0.93 31.62 3.47
N SER A 245 -1.54 32.66 2.91
CA SER A 245 -2.84 33.16 3.39
C SER A 245 -3.95 32.12 3.19
N PRO A 246 -4.97 32.09 4.08
CA PRO A 246 -6.11 31.20 3.90
C PRO A 246 -6.79 31.40 2.54
N GLY A 247 -6.87 30.34 1.74
CA GLY A 247 -7.48 30.36 0.40
C GLY A 247 -6.48 30.44 -0.75
N ASP A 248 -5.23 30.82 -0.47
CA ASP A 248 -4.18 30.83 -1.48
C ASP A 248 -3.56 29.44 -1.64
N LYS A 249 -3.13 29.12 -2.88
CA LYS A 249 -2.50 27.83 -3.20
C LYS A 249 -0.99 27.84 -3.03
N ASN A 250 -0.37 29.02 -3.12
CA ASN A 250 1.07 29.21 -3.12
C ASN A 250 1.45 30.29 -2.11
N PRO A 251 2.62 30.19 -1.47
CA PRO A 251 3.15 31.25 -0.63
C PRO A 251 3.43 32.53 -1.44
N PRO A 252 3.52 33.70 -0.79
CA PRO A 252 4.00 34.91 -1.42
C PRO A 252 5.38 34.74 -2.08
N GLU A 253 5.64 35.50 -3.14
CA GLU A 253 6.89 35.43 -3.90
C GLU A 253 8.10 35.73 -2.99
N GLY A 254 9.17 34.95 -3.17
CA GLY A 254 10.41 35.09 -2.40
C GLY A 254 10.39 34.53 -0.97
N VAL A 255 9.22 34.11 -0.45
CA VAL A 255 9.13 33.55 0.92
C VAL A 255 9.91 32.25 1.04
N ALA A 256 9.85 31.37 0.05
CA ALA A 256 10.58 30.10 0.09
C ALA A 256 12.11 30.31 0.13
N ASP A 257 12.63 31.23 -0.68
CA ASP A 257 14.06 31.55 -0.73
C ASP A 257 14.53 32.23 0.56
N LEU A 258 13.77 33.21 1.06
CA LEU A 258 14.03 33.86 2.34
C LEU A 258 14.01 32.85 3.49
N THR A 259 13.02 31.96 3.51
CA THR A 259 12.89 30.90 4.52
C THR A 259 14.10 29.99 4.49
N GLY A 260 14.56 29.57 3.30
CA GLY A 260 15.77 28.77 3.16
C GLY A 260 17.00 29.45 3.76
N LEU A 261 17.21 30.73 3.45
CA LEU A 261 18.34 31.51 3.97
C LEU A 261 18.27 31.71 5.49
N VAL A 262 17.08 32.01 6.02
CA VAL A 262 16.88 32.18 7.48
C VAL A 262 17.08 30.87 8.22
N ILE A 263 16.63 29.75 7.66
CA ILE A 263 16.87 28.41 8.22
C ILE A 263 18.37 28.16 8.33
N ASP A 264 19.11 28.35 7.23
CA ASP A 264 20.56 28.09 7.21
C ASP A 264 21.30 28.96 8.24
N LEU A 265 20.99 30.27 8.28
CA LEU A 265 21.55 31.19 9.26
C LEU A 265 21.19 30.83 10.71
N ALA A 266 19.99 30.30 10.96
CA ALA A 266 19.59 29.89 12.29
C ALA A 266 20.41 28.68 12.76
N TYR A 267 20.61 27.68 11.91
CA TYR A 267 21.45 26.53 12.23
C TYR A 267 22.91 26.93 12.43
N ASP A 268 23.47 27.81 11.59
CA ASP A 268 24.82 28.35 11.74
C ASP A 268 24.99 29.14 13.05
N HIS A 269 23.98 29.92 13.44
CA HIS A 269 24.03 30.71 14.68
C HIS A 269 24.12 29.83 15.93
N TYR A 270 23.44 28.68 15.94
CA TYR A 270 23.46 27.73 17.07
C TYR A 270 24.53 26.65 16.94
N ALA A 271 25.47 26.78 15.99
CA ALA A 271 26.61 25.88 15.87
C ALA A 271 27.55 25.96 17.09
N ASP A 272 28.39 24.94 17.27
CA ASP A 272 29.30 24.77 18.42
C ASP A 272 30.25 25.98 18.61
N ASP A 273 30.66 26.63 17.52
CA ASP A 273 31.66 27.72 17.50
C ASP A 273 31.06 29.14 17.47
N GLN A 274 29.73 29.25 17.47
CA GLN A 274 29.03 30.54 17.39
C GLN A 274 28.31 30.87 18.71
N ALA A 275 27.00 30.68 18.77
CA ALA A 275 26.18 30.93 19.95
C ALA A 275 25.38 29.66 20.33
N PRO A 276 26.06 28.55 20.66
CA PRO A 276 25.38 27.33 21.08
C PRO A 276 24.58 27.60 22.37
N LYS A 277 23.44 26.93 22.49
CA LYS A 277 22.60 27.08 23.67
C LYS A 277 23.25 26.43 24.89
N LEU A 278 23.34 27.20 25.97
CA LEU A 278 23.77 26.67 27.26
C LEU A 278 22.70 25.74 27.85
N TYR A 279 23.16 24.64 28.43
CA TYR A 279 22.36 23.76 29.26
C TYR A 279 22.34 24.28 30.70
N ALA A 280 21.16 24.24 31.32
CA ALA A 280 20.99 24.53 32.72
C ALA A 280 20.36 23.33 33.43
N VAL A 281 20.87 23.04 34.64
CA VAL A 281 20.29 22.03 35.53
C VAL A 281 18.85 22.42 35.87
N ALA A 282 17.98 21.42 36.01
CA ALA A 282 16.53 21.52 36.17
C ALA A 282 15.75 22.00 34.94
N GLN A 283 16.40 22.06 33.77
CA GLN A 283 15.72 22.36 32.50
C GLN A 283 15.02 21.10 31.92
N ASP A 284 15.59 19.90 32.08
CA ASP A 284 14.96 18.64 31.70
C ASP A 284 15.35 17.51 32.67
N ASP A 285 14.44 17.17 33.59
CA ASP A 285 14.63 16.14 34.62
C ASP A 285 15.15 14.80 34.07
N ALA A 286 14.77 14.41 32.85
CA ALA A 286 15.20 13.15 32.26
C ALA A 286 16.67 13.20 31.81
N VAL A 287 17.13 14.37 31.35
CA VAL A 287 18.52 14.63 30.98
C VAL A 287 19.38 14.69 32.24
N ASP A 288 18.94 15.46 33.23
CA ASP A 288 19.60 15.59 34.53
C ASP A 288 19.80 14.23 35.19
N HIS A 289 18.74 13.41 35.22
CA HIS A 289 18.81 12.05 35.76
C HIS A 289 19.77 11.16 34.98
N ALA A 290 19.80 11.25 33.64
CA ALA A 290 20.72 10.48 32.82
C ALA A 290 22.19 10.87 33.08
N LEU A 291 22.49 12.17 33.18
CA LEU A 291 23.83 12.66 33.49
C LEU A 291 24.30 12.15 34.87
N GLN A 292 23.43 12.18 35.87
CA GLN A 292 23.73 11.71 37.23
C GLN A 292 23.94 10.20 37.30
N VAL A 293 23.03 9.40 36.75
CA VAL A 293 23.09 7.93 36.82
C VAL A 293 24.36 7.38 36.17
N HIS A 294 24.84 8.06 35.12
CA HIS A 294 26.01 7.66 34.38
C HIS A 294 27.29 8.37 34.83
N ASN A 295 27.23 9.19 35.89
CA ASN A 295 28.35 9.96 36.43
C ASN A 295 29.10 10.76 35.34
N LEU A 296 28.36 11.33 34.39
CA LEU A 296 28.94 12.14 33.32
C LEU A 296 29.30 13.52 33.87
N THR A 297 30.58 13.86 33.81
CA THR A 297 31.09 15.16 34.24
C THR A 297 31.25 16.05 33.01
N LEU A 298 30.54 17.16 33.01
CA LEU A 298 30.62 18.21 31.98
C LEU A 298 31.28 19.45 32.57
N ASP A 299 31.67 20.38 31.71
CA ASP A 299 32.23 21.67 32.12
C ASP A 299 31.24 22.51 32.95
N GLU A 300 31.70 23.56 33.62
CA GLU A 300 30.88 24.38 34.54
C GLU A 300 29.64 25.01 33.88
N ARG A 301 29.68 25.23 32.56
CA ARG A 301 28.59 25.81 31.76
C ARG A 301 28.49 25.07 30.42
N PRO A 302 28.00 23.82 30.43
CA PRO A 302 28.01 23.03 29.22
C PRO A 302 26.91 23.50 28.28
N THR A 303 27.12 23.24 27.00
CA THR A 303 26.13 23.47 25.96
C THR A 303 25.23 22.26 25.80
N TRP A 304 24.06 22.46 25.17
CA TRP A 304 23.20 21.33 24.80
C TRP A 304 23.89 20.34 23.86
N TRP A 305 24.83 20.80 23.04
CA TRP A 305 25.61 19.92 22.16
C TRP A 305 26.56 19.03 22.94
N GLU A 306 27.29 19.58 23.90
CA GLU A 306 28.19 18.80 24.77
C GLU A 306 27.42 17.77 25.61
N VAL A 307 26.22 18.13 26.09
CA VAL A 307 25.33 17.19 26.79
C VAL A 307 24.90 16.04 25.87
N VAL A 308 24.48 16.35 24.63
CA VAL A 308 24.07 15.35 23.65
C VAL A 308 25.21 14.41 23.32
N ASP A 309 26.40 14.95 23.06
CA ASP A 309 27.59 14.18 22.70
C ASP A 309 28.03 13.27 23.87
N ALA A 310 28.06 13.78 25.09
CA ALA A 310 28.41 12.98 26.27
C ALA A 310 27.42 11.82 26.51
N LEU A 311 26.12 12.06 26.32
CA LEU A 311 25.10 11.01 26.43
C LEU A 311 25.18 9.99 25.28
N PHE A 312 25.56 10.46 24.08
CA PHE A 312 25.78 9.61 22.92
C PHE A 312 26.98 8.67 23.13
N ASP A 313 28.11 9.20 23.58
CA ASP A 313 29.35 8.46 23.83
C ASP A 313 29.19 7.40 24.93
N ALA A 314 28.33 7.65 25.91
CA ALA A 314 27.96 6.68 26.93
C ALA A 314 27.03 5.55 26.42
N ALA A 315 26.74 5.50 25.11
CA ALA A 315 25.80 4.58 24.46
C ALA A 315 24.35 4.66 24.99
N ILE A 316 23.97 5.78 25.60
CA ILE A 316 22.62 6.01 26.14
C ILE A 316 21.80 6.73 25.07
N CYS A 317 21.48 6.04 23.99
CA CYS A 317 20.78 6.68 22.88
C CYS A 317 19.25 6.59 23.06
N ARG A 318 18.61 7.68 23.50
CA ARG A 318 17.18 7.93 23.27
C ARG A 318 17.02 9.23 22.49
N ARG A 319 16.15 9.25 21.46
CA ARG A 319 15.85 10.44 20.62
C ARG A 319 15.46 11.71 21.40
N ARG A 320 15.13 11.58 22.69
CA ARG A 320 14.72 12.68 23.57
C ARG A 320 15.83 13.71 23.84
N PHE A 321 17.10 13.33 23.68
CA PHE A 321 18.23 14.16 24.12
C PHE A 321 18.57 15.35 23.20
N VAL A 322 18.14 15.36 21.93
CA VAL A 322 18.46 16.44 20.97
C VAL A 322 17.47 17.63 21.04
N ARG A 323 16.40 17.50 21.83
CA ARG A 323 15.23 18.42 21.83
C ARG A 323 15.53 19.89 22.12
N ASN A 324 16.66 20.20 22.74
CA ASN A 324 16.91 21.53 23.29
C ASN A 324 18.06 22.29 22.62
N ALA A 325 18.75 21.66 21.66
CA ALA A 325 19.87 22.28 20.94
C ALA A 325 19.41 23.38 19.95
N MET A 326 18.16 23.30 19.49
CA MET A 326 17.54 24.26 18.56
C MET A 326 16.54 25.20 19.26
N PRO A 327 16.19 26.36 18.68
CA PRO A 327 15.30 27.34 19.30
C PRO A 327 13.90 26.76 19.64
N TYR A 328 13.69 26.40 20.90
CA TYR A 328 12.38 26.37 21.54
C TYR A 328 12.04 27.76 22.10
N ARG A 329 11.05 28.43 21.50
CA ARG A 329 10.18 29.35 22.22
C ARG A 329 8.77 28.78 22.14
N CYS A 330 8.33 28.17 23.23
CA CYS A 330 6.91 28.22 23.57
C CYS A 330 6.70 29.50 24.38
#